data_AF-A0A2U1ADT9-F1
#
_entry.id   AF-A0A2U1ADT9-F1
#
_cell.length_a   1.000
_cell.length_b   1.000
_cell.length_c   1.000
_cell.angle_alpha   90.00
_cell.angle_beta   90.00
_cell.angle_gamma   90.00
#
_symmetry.space_group_name_H-M   'P 1'
#
loop_
_entity.id
_entity.type
_entity.pdbx_description
1 polymer ?
#
loop_
_entity_poly.entity_id
_entity_poly.type
_entity_poly.pdbx_seq_one_letter_code
_entity_poly.pdbx_strand_id
1 'polypeptide(L)'
;MAKQKTNPKLEQALTRGDLAIRQANSARATAVLRALGKMIVEASATIGVEADTSIPDGDRIYDPADGLWPQALLVSLDGPVEESDPEEIRTVRLLAQTQSTMFRVEWHRADGKVGRQEGGPFATVAFISDVDIPWGDDED
;
A
#
# COMPACT_ATOMS: atom_id res chain seq x y z
N MET A 1 -17.76 21.66 39.08
CA MET A 1 -16.34 21.45 38.68
C MET A 1 -16.04 22.41 37.53
N ALA A 2 -15.18 23.40 37.74
CA ALA A 2 -14.82 24.35 36.68
C ALA A 2 -13.95 23.62 35.64
N LYS A 3 -14.38 23.60 34.37
CA LYS A 3 -13.51 23.19 33.25
C LYS A 3 -12.31 24.14 33.24
N GLN A 4 -11.17 23.67 33.72
CA GLN A 4 -9.92 24.41 33.66
C GLN A 4 -9.62 24.66 32.18
N LYS A 5 -9.53 25.94 31.76
CA LYS A 5 -9.20 26.29 30.37
C LYS A 5 -7.83 25.67 30.03
N THR A 6 -7.81 24.81 29.02
CA THR A 6 -6.58 24.20 28.50
C THR A 6 -5.59 25.29 28.11
N ASN A 7 -4.30 25.12 28.47
CA ASN A 7 -3.26 26.07 28.11
C ASN A 7 -3.08 26.10 26.58
N PRO A 8 -3.26 27.24 25.89
CA PRO A 8 -3.16 27.30 24.43
C PRO A 8 -1.82 26.82 23.87
N LYS A 9 -0.71 27.00 24.61
CA LYS A 9 0.60 26.48 24.19
C LYS A 9 0.66 24.96 24.23
N LEU A 10 -0.03 24.34 25.20
CA LEU A 10 -0.13 22.89 25.29
C LEU A 10 -0.96 22.34 24.13
N GLU A 11 -2.11 22.94 23.85
CA GLU A 11 -2.96 22.56 22.72
C GLU A 11 -2.17 22.64 21.40
N GLN A 12 -1.49 23.76 21.14
CA GLN A 12 -0.67 23.92 19.95
C GLN A 12 0.46 22.87 19.85
N ALA A 13 1.15 22.59 20.95
CA ALA A 13 2.23 21.60 20.97
C ALA A 13 1.72 20.19 20.67
N LEU A 14 0.59 19.80 21.28
CA LEU A 14 -0.03 18.50 21.06
C LEU A 14 -0.57 18.34 19.63
N THR A 15 -1.22 19.37 19.07
CA THR A 15 -1.69 19.34 17.67
C THR A 15 -0.53 19.22 16.68
N ARG A 16 0.58 19.92 16.92
CA ARG A 16 1.78 19.81 16.07
C ARG A 16 2.43 18.44 16.18
N GLY A 17 2.52 17.89 17.40
CA GLY A 17 3.03 16.55 17.64
C GLY A 17 2.20 15.48 16.94
N ASP A 18 0.87 15.56 17.07
CA ASP A 18 -0.08 14.67 16.41
C ASP A 18 0.08 14.71 14.88
N LEU A 19 0.11 15.91 14.29
CA LEU A 19 0.31 16.06 12.85
C LEU A 19 1.65 15.46 12.37
N ALA A 20 2.73 15.65 13.14
CA ALA A 20 4.05 15.10 12.79
C ALA A 20 4.06 13.56 12.85
N ILE A 21 3.37 12.96 13.83
CA ILE A 21 3.21 11.50 13.93
C ILE A 21 2.44 10.97 12.72
N ARG A 22 1.34 11.64 12.35
CA ARG A 22 0.54 11.28 11.17
C ARG A 22 1.34 11.39 9.88
N GLN A 23 2.12 12.47 9.71
CA GLN A 23 3.04 12.63 8.60
C GLN A 23 4.05 11.48 8.50
N ALA A 24 4.70 11.13 9.62
CA ALA A 24 5.70 10.06 9.65
C ALA A 24 5.09 8.70 9.28
N ASN A 25 3.91 8.38 9.82
CA ASN A 25 3.23 7.12 9.53
C ASN A 25 2.75 7.05 8.08
N SER A 26 2.22 8.16 7.55
CA SER A 26 1.80 8.27 6.14
C SER A 26 2.99 8.08 5.19
N ALA A 27 4.11 8.76 5.45
CA ALA A 27 5.32 8.61 4.66
C ALA A 27 5.88 7.18 4.70
N ARG A 28 5.82 6.53 5.87
CA ARG A 28 6.20 5.11 6.01
C ARG A 28 5.33 4.22 5.13
N ALA A 29 4.01 4.40 5.13
CA ALA A 29 3.10 3.60 4.31
C ALA A 29 3.44 3.71 2.83
N THR A 30 3.67 4.94 2.33
CA THR A 30 4.09 5.19 0.95
C THR A 30 5.45 4.56 0.63
N ALA A 31 6.42 4.65 1.54
CA ALA A 31 7.74 4.05 1.34
C ALA A 31 7.67 2.52 1.25
N VAL A 32 6.84 1.89 2.08
CA VAL A 32 6.61 0.43 2.06
C VAL A 32 5.95 0.00 0.74
N LEU A 33 4.92 0.72 0.28
CA LEU A 33 4.28 0.46 -1.01
C LEU A 33 5.26 0.64 -2.17
N ARG A 34 6.12 1.67 -2.14
CA ARG A 34 7.13 1.91 -3.17
C ARG A 34 8.17 0.80 -3.23
N ALA A 35 8.60 0.30 -2.07
CA ALA A 35 9.50 -0.85 -2.00
C ALA A 35 8.87 -2.11 -2.59
N LEU A 36 7.60 -2.39 -2.27
CA LEU A 36 6.85 -3.49 -2.87
C LEU A 36 6.71 -3.34 -4.40
N GLY A 37 6.35 -2.14 -4.88
CA GLY A 37 6.24 -1.86 -6.32
C GLY A 37 7.54 -2.15 -7.06
N LYS A 38 8.68 -1.74 -6.50
CA LYS A 38 9.99 -2.07 -7.06
C LYS A 38 10.23 -3.59 -7.12
N MET A 39 9.88 -4.33 -6.06
CA MET A 39 10.01 -5.79 -6.04
C MET A 39 9.16 -6.46 -7.13
N ILE A 40 7.92 -5.97 -7.34
CA ILE A 40 7.03 -6.47 -8.39
C ILE A 40 7.65 -6.25 -9.77
N VAL A 41 8.09 -5.02 -10.07
CA VAL A 41 8.71 -4.69 -11.37
C VAL A 41 9.94 -5.56 -11.63
N GLU A 42 10.83 -5.68 -10.64
CA GLU A 42 12.04 -6.49 -10.78
C GLU A 42 11.73 -7.99 -10.94
N ALA A 43 10.73 -8.52 -10.21
CA ALA A 43 10.29 -9.90 -10.35
C ALA A 43 9.67 -10.18 -11.72
N SER A 44 8.71 -9.36 -12.17
CA SER A 44 8.06 -9.49 -13.48
C SER A 44 9.08 -9.49 -14.63
N ALA A 45 10.12 -8.65 -14.54
CA ALA A 45 11.18 -8.60 -15.54
C ALA A 45 11.95 -9.94 -15.67
N THR A 46 12.03 -10.76 -14.61
CA THR A 46 12.73 -12.06 -14.65
C THR A 46 12.04 -13.09 -15.55
N ILE A 47 10.74 -12.93 -15.79
CA ILE A 47 9.94 -13.76 -16.69
C ILE A 47 9.59 -13.07 -18.01
N GLY A 48 10.21 -11.91 -18.28
CA GLY A 48 10.00 -11.13 -19.50
C GLY A 48 8.69 -10.37 -19.57
N VAL A 49 8.02 -10.14 -18.43
CA VAL A 49 6.81 -9.31 -18.33
C VAL A 49 7.22 -7.87 -17.99
N GLU A 50 6.71 -6.91 -18.75
CA GLU A 50 6.87 -5.48 -18.46
C GLU A 50 5.82 -5.06 -17.42
N ALA A 51 6.28 -4.53 -16.29
CA ALA A 51 5.40 -4.05 -15.23
C ALA A 51 5.73 -2.60 -14.90
N ASP A 52 4.69 -1.81 -14.65
CA ASP A 52 4.79 -0.43 -14.22
C ASP A 52 3.97 -0.20 -12.95
N THR A 53 4.41 0.74 -12.11
CA THR A 53 3.74 1.01 -10.84
C THR A 53 3.66 2.49 -10.53
N SER A 54 2.55 2.90 -9.91
CA SER A 54 2.30 4.28 -9.52
C SER A 54 1.66 4.34 -8.13
N ILE A 55 1.98 5.36 -7.34
CA ILE A 55 1.30 5.65 -6.07
C ILE A 55 0.76 7.08 -6.15
N PRO A 56 -0.43 7.28 -6.76
CA PRO A 56 -1.04 8.59 -6.87
C PRO A 56 -1.20 9.22 -5.48
N ASP A 57 -0.84 10.50 -5.37
CA ASP A 57 -0.94 11.27 -4.13
C ASP A 57 -0.18 10.67 -2.91
N GLY A 58 0.84 9.83 -3.13
CA GLY A 58 1.59 9.15 -2.06
C GLY A 58 2.23 10.08 -1.01
N ASP A 59 2.47 11.36 -1.34
CA ASP A 59 3.07 12.34 -0.42
C ASP A 59 2.05 13.03 0.48
N ARG A 60 0.74 12.79 0.31
CA ARG A 60 -0.29 13.35 1.18
C ARG A 60 -0.26 12.69 2.57
N ILE A 61 -0.83 13.41 3.54
CA ILE A 61 -0.97 12.95 4.93
C ILE A 61 -2.31 12.24 5.06
N TYR A 62 -2.25 10.95 5.29
CA TYR A 62 -3.43 10.11 5.50
C TYR A 62 -3.46 9.56 6.93
N ASP A 63 -4.67 9.20 7.35
CA ASP A 63 -4.86 8.28 8.47
C ASP A 63 -5.41 6.97 7.93
N PRO A 64 -5.10 5.83 8.57
CA PRO A 64 -5.72 4.57 8.21
C PRO A 64 -7.22 4.61 8.46
N ALA A 65 -7.97 4.03 7.53
CA ALA A 65 -9.43 3.87 7.59
C ALA A 65 -9.77 2.43 7.24
N ASP A 66 -10.74 1.84 7.94
CA ASP A 66 -11.22 0.47 7.70
C ASP A 66 -10.10 -0.59 7.68
N GLY A 67 -9.09 -0.39 8.55
CA GLY A 67 -7.93 -1.29 8.67
C GLY A 67 -6.86 -1.13 7.59
N LEU A 68 -7.00 -0.18 6.67
CA LEU A 68 -6.09 0.05 5.55
C LEU A 68 -5.49 1.45 5.57
N TRP A 69 -4.27 1.56 5.07
CA TRP A 69 -3.72 2.84 4.63
C TRP A 69 -4.39 3.28 3.32
N PRO A 70 -4.82 4.54 3.18
CA PRO A 70 -5.52 5.02 1.98
C PRO A 70 -4.65 5.08 0.72
N GLN A 71 -3.32 5.17 0.87
CA GLN A 71 -2.40 5.11 -0.25
C GLN A 71 -2.56 3.78 -1.00
N ALA A 72 -2.63 3.89 -2.32
CA ALA A 72 -2.76 2.75 -3.21
C ALA A 72 -1.56 2.69 -4.14
N LEU A 73 -0.89 1.54 -4.17
CA LEU A 73 0.02 1.18 -5.25
C LEU A 73 -0.83 0.60 -6.37
N LEU A 74 -0.85 1.29 -7.51
CA LEU A 74 -1.40 0.81 -8.75
C LEU A 74 -0.31 0.05 -9.49
N VAL A 75 -0.66 -1.11 -10.04
CA VAL A 75 0.25 -1.97 -10.79
C VAL A 75 -0.40 -2.32 -12.12
N SER A 76 0.34 -2.08 -13.20
CA SER A 76 0.04 -2.60 -14.53
C SER A 76 1.10 -3.61 -14.95
N LEU A 77 0.68 -4.62 -15.71
CA LEU A 77 1.54 -5.67 -16.27
C LEU A 77 1.56 -5.64 -17.81
N ASP A 78 1.06 -4.55 -18.41
CA ASP A 78 0.97 -4.37 -19.86
C ASP A 78 1.35 -2.94 -20.30
N GLY A 79 2.28 -2.32 -19.56
CA GLY A 79 2.78 -0.96 -19.83
C GLY A 79 2.44 0.06 -18.74
N PRO A 80 2.59 1.37 -19.04
CA PRO A 80 2.43 2.44 -18.06
C PRO A 80 1.05 2.46 -17.39
N VAL A 81 1.01 2.69 -16.08
CA VAL A 81 -0.25 2.73 -15.31
C VAL A 81 -1.21 3.78 -15.86
N GLU A 82 -0.72 4.93 -16.31
CA GLU A 82 -1.56 6.03 -16.82
C GLU A 82 -2.24 5.72 -18.17
N GLU A 83 -1.73 4.73 -18.91
CA GLU A 83 -2.24 4.32 -20.23
C GLU A 83 -3.06 3.03 -20.17
N SER A 84 -3.03 2.33 -19.03
CA SER A 84 -3.67 1.04 -18.83
C SER A 84 -5.18 1.16 -18.57
N ASP A 85 -5.95 0.14 -18.96
CA ASP A 85 -7.36 0.06 -18.60
C ASP A 85 -7.50 -0.08 -17.07
N PRO A 86 -8.33 0.74 -16.40
CA PRO A 86 -8.60 0.60 -14.97
C PRO A 86 -9.03 -0.81 -14.52
N GLU A 87 -9.68 -1.59 -15.39
CA GLU A 87 -10.07 -2.97 -15.10
C GLU A 87 -8.88 -3.94 -15.11
N GLU A 88 -7.79 -3.59 -15.80
CA GLU A 88 -6.57 -4.40 -15.85
C GLU A 88 -5.62 -4.08 -14.70
N ILE A 89 -5.71 -2.86 -14.13
CA ILE A 89 -4.89 -2.41 -13.01
C ILE A 89 -5.16 -3.24 -11.74
N ARG A 90 -4.08 -3.69 -11.09
CA ARG A 90 -4.10 -4.25 -9.74
C ARG A 90 -3.90 -3.12 -8.73
N THR A 91 -4.76 -3.08 -7.71
CA THR A 91 -4.65 -2.09 -6.62
C THR A 91 -4.13 -2.78 -5.37
N VAL A 92 -3.02 -2.29 -4.83
CA VAL A 92 -2.42 -2.81 -3.59
C VAL A 92 -2.46 -1.76 -2.50
N ARG A 93 -2.96 -2.13 -1.31
CA ARG A 93 -2.99 -1.27 -0.11
C ARG A 93 -2.30 -1.93 1.07
N LEU A 94 -1.68 -1.12 1.93
CA LEU A 94 -1.02 -1.57 3.16
C LEU A 94 -2.03 -1.72 4.29
N LEU A 95 -2.00 -2.83 5.03
CA LEU A 95 -2.80 -3.00 6.25
C LEU A 95 -2.20 -2.18 7.41
N ALA A 96 -3.08 -1.53 8.18
CA ALA A 96 -2.65 -0.55 9.18
C ALA A 96 -2.40 -1.14 10.57
N GLN A 97 -2.95 -2.31 10.88
CA GLN A 97 -2.99 -2.88 12.24
C GLN A 97 -2.51 -4.33 12.29
N THR A 98 -1.39 -4.62 11.62
CA THR A 98 -0.79 -5.96 11.58
C THR A 98 0.56 -5.96 12.25
N GLN A 99 0.89 -7.08 12.92
CA GLN A 99 2.21 -7.27 13.54
C GLN A 99 3.31 -7.38 12.48
N SER A 100 2.98 -8.01 11.36
CA SER A 100 3.82 -8.11 10.16
C SER A 100 3.34 -7.15 9.07
N THR A 101 4.21 -6.85 8.10
CA THR A 101 3.82 -6.03 6.93
C THR A 101 2.92 -6.88 6.02
N MET A 102 1.66 -6.48 5.90
CA MET A 102 0.65 -7.19 5.11
C MET A 102 0.03 -6.25 4.09
N PHE A 103 -0.26 -6.78 2.91
CA PHE A 103 -0.88 -6.05 1.82
C PHE A 103 -2.21 -6.68 1.44
N ARG A 104 -3.12 -5.86 0.94
CA ARG A 104 -4.35 -6.29 0.27
C ARG A 104 -4.23 -5.93 -1.20
N VAL A 105 -4.37 -6.92 -2.06
CA VAL A 105 -4.48 -6.78 -3.51
C VAL A 105 -5.95 -6.87 -3.90
N GLU A 106 -6.40 -5.96 -4.76
CA GLU A 106 -7.73 -5.93 -5.35
C GLU A 106 -7.63 -5.84 -6.88
N TRP A 107 -8.53 -6.52 -7.59
CA TRP A 107 -8.53 -6.54 -9.05
C TRP A 107 -9.91 -6.81 -9.64
N HIS A 108 -10.15 -6.35 -10.87
CA HIS A 108 -11.36 -6.70 -11.59
C HIS A 108 -11.26 -8.11 -12.17
N ARG A 109 -12.30 -8.90 -11.96
CA ARG A 109 -12.44 -10.26 -12.48
C ARG A 109 -13.32 -10.25 -13.72
N ALA A 110 -13.15 -11.26 -14.57
CA ALA A 110 -13.97 -11.46 -15.77
C ALA A 110 -15.48 -11.62 -15.50
N ASP A 111 -15.88 -11.96 -14.25
CA ASP A 111 -17.30 -12.04 -13.84
C ASP A 111 -17.87 -10.68 -13.38
N GLY A 112 -17.13 -9.58 -13.56
CA GLY A 112 -17.51 -8.23 -13.18
C GLY A 112 -17.39 -7.95 -11.67
N LYS A 113 -16.85 -8.88 -10.88
CA LYS A 113 -16.62 -8.69 -9.44
C LYS A 113 -15.19 -8.26 -9.16
N VAL A 114 -14.98 -7.73 -7.96
CA VAL A 114 -13.64 -7.43 -7.45
C VAL A 114 -13.09 -8.67 -6.74
N GLY A 115 -11.96 -9.17 -7.22
CA GLY A 115 -11.13 -10.14 -6.52
C GLY A 115 -10.34 -9.48 -5.40
N ARG A 116 -10.04 -10.23 -4.35
CA ARG A 116 -9.25 -9.76 -3.22
C ARG A 116 -8.34 -10.86 -2.70
N GLN A 117 -7.10 -10.51 -2.40
CA GLN A 117 -6.14 -11.35 -1.71
C GLN A 117 -5.37 -10.52 -0.68
N GLU A 118 -4.96 -11.15 0.41
CA GLU A 118 -4.03 -10.56 1.37
C GLU A 118 -2.80 -11.44 1.52
N GLY A 119 -1.65 -10.82 1.79
CA GLY A 119 -0.40 -11.54 1.94
C GLY A 119 0.75 -10.66 2.42
N GLY A 120 1.82 -11.31 2.87
CA GLY A 120 3.09 -10.65 3.14
C GLY A 120 3.77 -10.17 1.84
N PRO A 121 4.96 -9.54 1.93
CA PRO A 121 5.63 -8.96 0.76
C PRO A 121 5.89 -9.99 -0.35
N PHE A 122 6.49 -11.14 -0.03
CA PHE A 122 6.83 -12.17 -1.02
C PHE A 122 5.58 -12.83 -1.62
N ALA A 123 4.62 -13.22 -0.78
CA ALA A 123 3.34 -13.76 -1.26
C ALA A 123 2.60 -12.79 -2.21
N THR A 124 2.67 -11.48 -1.92
CA THR A 124 2.07 -10.46 -2.79
C THR A 124 2.82 -10.33 -4.12
N VAL A 125 4.15 -10.35 -4.10
CA VAL A 125 4.97 -10.33 -5.32
C VAL A 125 4.71 -11.56 -6.18
N ALA A 126 4.75 -12.76 -5.58
CA ALA A 126 4.48 -14.01 -6.28
C ALA A 126 3.09 -14.00 -6.94
N PHE A 127 2.07 -13.54 -6.20
CA PHE A 127 0.71 -13.46 -6.73
C PHE A 127 0.58 -12.49 -7.92
N ILE A 128 1.19 -11.30 -7.84
CA ILE A 128 1.04 -10.28 -8.89
C ILE A 128 1.89 -10.60 -10.11
N SER A 129 3.14 -11.03 -9.89
CA SER A 129 4.10 -11.25 -10.98
C SER A 129 4.02 -12.65 -11.59
N ASP A 130 3.28 -13.58 -10.97
CA ASP A 130 3.25 -15.01 -11.33
C ASP A 130 4.63 -15.69 -11.27
N VAL A 131 5.59 -15.08 -10.56
CA VAL A 131 6.92 -15.64 -10.31
C VAL A 131 6.86 -16.57 -9.10
N ASP A 132 7.38 -17.78 -9.28
CA ASP A 132 7.58 -18.72 -8.19
C ASP A 132 8.75 -18.26 -7.30
N ILE A 133 8.50 -18.10 -5.99
CA ILE A 133 9.49 -17.64 -5.01
C ILE A 133 9.83 -18.82 -4.09
N PRO A 134 10.92 -19.57 -4.36
CA PRO A 134 11.20 -20.85 -3.70
C PRO A 134 11.72 -20.72 -2.25
N TRP A 135 11.93 -19.49 -1.78
CA TRP A 135 12.27 -19.17 -0.39
C TRP A 135 11.25 -18.21 0.25
N GLY A 136 10.11 -17.97 -0.41
CA GLY A 136 9.02 -17.22 0.20
C GLY A 136 8.61 -17.98 1.46
N ASP A 137 8.54 -17.27 2.59
CA ASP A 137 8.19 -17.87 3.87
C ASP A 137 6.86 -18.62 3.76
N ASP A 138 6.94 -19.94 3.56
CA ASP A 138 5.97 -20.90 4.10
C ASP A 138 6.14 -20.85 5.63
N GLU A 139 5.69 -19.76 6.26
CA GLU A 139 5.44 -19.78 7.69
C GLU A 139 4.04 -20.35 7.92
N ASP A 140 4.01 -21.64 8.26
CA ASP A 140 2.87 -22.38 8.84
C ASP A 140 2.10 -21.59 9.92
#